data_AF-A0AAV1LPA6-F1
#
_entry.id   AF-A0AAV1LPA6-F1
#
_cell.length_a   1.000
_cell.length_b   1.000
_cell.length_c   1.000
_cell.angle_alpha   90.00
_cell.angle_beta   90.00
_cell.angle_gamma   90.00
#
_symmetry.space_group_name_H-M   'P 1'
#
loop_
_entity.id
_entity.type
_entity.pdbx_description
1 polymer ?
#
loop_
_entity_poly.entity_id
_entity_poly.type
_entity_poly.pdbx_seq_one_letter_code
_entity_poly.pdbx_strand_id
1 'polypeptide(L)'
;MLPRLEPNAVVIIDNASYHSRRQEKIPVTSWKKPDIQEWISSKQISFEGKETKVQLLEKVKVKTLYQSHVVDEMAKAVGLEVLRLPPYHCKLNPIELVWANVMGYVALKNTTFKMADIKKLLQEALGKISAENSTSTPSYLKEKFQYYISSTHFFIGQG
;
A
#
# COMPACT_ATOMS: atom_id res chain seq x y z
N MET A 1 15.15 6.81 2.32
CA MET A 1 14.77 5.59 1.58
C MET A 1 14.08 5.96 0.27
N LEU A 2 12.93 6.64 0.29
CA LEU A 2 12.24 7.06 -0.96
C LEU A 2 13.09 7.92 -1.92
N PRO A 3 13.90 8.89 -1.46
CA PRO A 3 14.73 9.71 -2.36
C PRO A 3 15.91 8.97 -3.01
N ARG A 4 16.10 7.69 -2.71
CA ARG A 4 17.19 6.85 -3.27
C ARG A 4 16.67 5.89 -4.36
N LEU A 5 15.38 5.96 -4.70
CA LEU A 5 14.79 5.15 -5.75
C LEU A 5 15.04 5.80 -7.11
N GLU A 6 15.20 4.96 -8.14
CA GLU A 6 15.39 5.42 -9.52
C GLU A 6 14.17 6.21 -10.02
N PRO A 7 14.36 7.18 -10.93
CA PRO A 7 13.26 7.85 -11.61
C PRO A 7 12.31 6.82 -12.27
N ASN A 8 11.00 7.02 -12.12
CA ASN A 8 9.94 6.11 -12.58
C ASN A 8 9.81 4.78 -11.83
N ALA A 9 10.44 4.63 -10.66
CA ALA A 9 10.17 3.48 -9.79
C ALA A 9 8.71 3.52 -9.29
N VAL A 10 8.05 2.36 -9.29
CA VAL A 10 6.73 2.18 -8.70
C VAL A 10 6.88 1.49 -7.35
N VAL A 11 6.31 2.09 -6.30
CA VAL A 11 6.31 1.52 -4.96
C VAL A 11 5.07 0.64 -4.82
N ILE A 12 5.27 -0.66 -4.67
CA ILE A 12 4.18 -1.61 -4.46
C ILE A 12 3.98 -1.84 -2.96
N ILE A 13 2.75 -1.65 -2.49
CA ILE A 13 2.38 -1.84 -1.08
C ILE A 13 1.16 -2.77 -1.01
N ASP A 14 1.12 -3.67 -0.04
CA ASP A 14 -0.06 -4.47 0.23
C ASP A 14 -1.17 -3.62 0.88
N ASN A 15 -2.43 -3.88 0.51
CA ASN A 15 -3.56 -3.16 1.08
C ASN A 15 -3.99 -3.78 2.41
N ALA A 16 -3.09 -3.73 3.38
CA ALA A 16 -3.37 -4.05 4.76
C ALA A 16 -3.59 -2.78 5.58
N SER A 17 -4.50 -2.85 6.55
CA SER A 17 -4.91 -1.68 7.34
C SER A 17 -3.74 -1.05 8.11
N TYR A 18 -2.76 -1.84 8.52
CA TYR A 18 -1.57 -1.37 9.23
C TYR A 18 -0.57 -0.62 8.34
N HIS A 19 -0.57 -0.87 7.02
CA HIS A 19 0.23 -0.14 6.02
C HIS A 19 -0.49 1.09 5.45
N SER A 20 -1.73 1.33 5.90
CA SER A 20 -2.64 2.33 5.33
C SER A 20 -2.98 3.40 6.37
N ARG A 21 -1.93 3.98 6.98
CA ARG A 21 -2.11 5.11 7.90
C ARG A 21 -2.64 6.32 7.13
N ARG A 22 -3.82 6.79 7.53
CA ARG A 22 -4.43 7.99 6.94
C ARG A 22 -3.64 9.23 7.32
N GLN A 23 -3.57 10.17 6.38
CA GLN A 23 -2.97 11.49 6.61
C GLN A 23 -3.75 12.26 7.68
N GLU A 24 -5.07 12.15 7.65
CA GLU A 24 -5.96 12.79 8.62
C GLU A 24 -7.04 11.83 9.13
N LYS A 25 -7.57 12.15 10.31
CA LYS A 25 -8.75 11.45 10.81
C LYS A 25 -9.99 12.05 10.17
N ILE A 26 -10.78 11.19 9.54
CA ILE A 26 -12.06 11.55 8.95
C ILE A 26 -13.15 11.33 10.01
N PRO A 27 -14.11 12.26 10.16
CA PRO A 27 -15.22 12.10 11.10
C PRO A 27 -15.98 10.78 10.91
N VAL A 28 -16.29 10.14 12.03
CA VAL A 28 -17.07 8.89 12.08
C VAL A 28 -18.24 9.03 13.06
N THR A 29 -19.13 8.04 13.08
CA THR A 29 -20.33 8.04 13.93
C THR A 29 -20.05 8.19 15.43
N SER A 30 -18.83 7.91 15.91
CA SER A 30 -18.44 8.12 17.30
C SER A 30 -18.00 9.55 17.65
N TRP A 31 -17.73 10.42 16.67
CA TRP A 31 -17.28 11.81 16.92
C TRP A 31 -18.39 12.68 17.49
N LYS A 32 -18.05 13.73 18.26
CA LYS A 32 -19.08 14.67 18.75
C LYS A 32 -19.50 15.61 17.62
N LYS A 33 -20.76 16.07 17.63
CA LYS A 33 -21.29 16.99 16.61
C LYS A 33 -20.39 18.22 16.36
N PRO A 34 -19.85 18.91 17.39
CA PRO A 34 -18.97 20.06 17.19
C PRO A 34 -17.69 19.71 16.42
N ASP A 35 -17.04 18.59 16.77
CA ASP A 35 -15.82 18.11 16.10
C ASP A 35 -16.07 17.83 14.60
N ILE A 36 -17.25 17.33 14.25
CA ILE A 36 -17.66 17.09 12.86
C ILE A 36 -17.83 18.43 12.13
N GLN A 37 -18.45 19.42 12.77
CA GLN A 37 -18.65 20.76 12.19
C GLN A 37 -17.31 21.48 11.98
N GLU A 38 -16.39 21.39 12.94
CA GLU A 38 -15.04 21.95 12.80
C GLU A 38 -14.29 21.32 11.63
N TRP A 39 -14.35 19.98 11.49
CA TRP A 39 -13.74 19.30 10.36
C TRP A 39 -14.36 19.74 9.02
N ILE A 40 -15.68 19.80 8.92
CA ILE A 40 -16.40 20.26 7.71
C ILE A 40 -16.01 21.71 7.35
N SER A 41 -15.94 22.61 8.33
CA SER A 41 -15.45 23.98 8.16
C SER A 41 -14.02 24.03 7.65
N SER A 42 -13.13 23.19 8.19
CA SER A 42 -11.71 23.14 7.76
C SER A 42 -11.54 22.73 6.30
N LYS A 43 -12.53 22.01 5.74
CA LYS A 43 -12.59 21.62 4.32
C LYS A 43 -13.37 22.60 3.45
N GLN A 44 -13.79 23.75 4.00
CA GLN A 44 -14.60 24.76 3.32
C GLN A 44 -15.94 24.21 2.79
N ILE A 45 -16.48 23.17 3.46
CA ILE A 45 -17.78 22.60 3.11
C ILE A 45 -18.87 23.36 3.89
N SER A 46 -19.92 23.80 3.20
CA SER A 46 -21.06 24.48 3.83
C SER A 46 -21.97 23.50 4.58
N PHE A 47 -22.42 23.90 5.77
CA PHE A 47 -23.42 23.20 6.57
C PHE A 47 -24.32 24.21 7.31
N GLU A 48 -25.55 23.82 7.61
CA GLU A 48 -26.44 24.64 8.44
C GLU A 48 -26.30 24.26 9.93
N GLY A 49 -26.34 25.23 10.84
CA GLY A 49 -26.17 24.97 12.28
C GLY A 49 -27.21 24.00 12.89
N LYS A 50 -28.40 23.94 12.29
CA LYS A 50 -29.50 23.04 12.68
C LYS A 50 -29.36 21.61 12.14
N GLU A 51 -28.40 21.33 11.26
CA GLU A 51 -28.21 19.99 10.71
C GLU A 51 -27.89 18.98 11.82
N THR A 52 -28.49 17.80 11.69
CA THR A 52 -28.26 16.68 12.58
C THR A 52 -26.89 16.05 12.32
N LYS A 53 -26.40 15.28 13.30
CA LYS A 53 -25.14 14.54 13.15
C LYS A 53 -25.13 13.61 11.94
N VAL A 54 -26.27 13.03 11.59
CA VAL A 54 -26.41 12.15 10.42
C VAL A 54 -26.23 12.94 9.11
N GLN A 55 -26.88 14.11 9.00
CA GLN A 55 -26.76 14.99 7.83
C GLN A 55 -25.33 15.52 7.65
N LEU A 56 -24.67 15.89 8.74
CA LEU A 56 -23.26 16.30 8.70
C LEU A 56 -22.36 15.15 8.23
N LEU A 57 -22.56 13.92 8.73
CA LEU A 57 -21.80 12.75 8.28
C LEU A 57 -22.08 12.37 6.82
N GLU A 58 -23.24 12.70 6.26
CA GLU A 58 -23.51 12.54 4.82
C GLU A 58 -22.68 13.50 3.97
N LYS A 59 -22.46 14.73 4.42
CA LYS A 59 -21.54 15.65 3.74
C LYS A 59 -20.09 15.19 3.83
N VAL A 60 -19.74 14.45 4.89
CA VAL A 60 -18.44 13.76 5.00
C VAL A 60 -18.34 12.55 4.05
N LYS A 61 -19.46 12.01 3.51
CA LYS A 61 -19.45 10.87 2.57
C LYS A 61 -18.83 11.17 1.20
N VAL A 62 -18.42 12.42 0.90
CA VAL A 62 -17.54 12.77 -0.24
C VAL A 62 -16.09 12.27 0.00
N LYS A 63 -15.98 11.07 0.57
CA LYS A 63 -14.84 10.46 1.25
C LYS A 63 -13.62 10.25 0.37
N THR A 64 -13.80 10.10 -0.93
CA THR A 64 -12.73 9.68 -1.85
C THR A 64 -11.63 10.73 -1.98
N LEU A 65 -11.97 12.01 -1.87
CA LEU A 65 -11.01 13.11 -2.03
C LEU A 65 -10.04 13.26 -0.84
N TYR A 66 -10.40 12.75 0.33
CA TYR A 66 -9.66 12.96 1.59
C TYR A 66 -9.09 11.68 2.18
N GLN A 67 -9.17 10.57 1.45
CA GLN A 67 -8.57 9.28 1.81
C GLN A 67 -7.11 9.17 1.35
N SER A 68 -6.30 10.22 1.51
CA SER A 68 -4.87 10.11 1.26
C SER A 68 -4.17 9.40 2.42
N HIS A 69 -3.26 8.49 2.08
CA HIS A 69 -2.37 7.87 3.06
C HIS A 69 -1.08 8.65 3.14
N VAL A 70 -0.46 8.65 4.33
CA VAL A 70 0.83 9.33 4.57
C VAL A 70 1.88 8.91 3.54
N VAL A 71 1.90 7.62 3.20
CA VAL A 71 2.87 7.07 2.24
C VAL A 71 2.63 7.57 0.82
N ASP A 72 1.37 7.77 0.43
CA ASP A 72 0.99 8.22 -0.91
C ASP A 72 1.48 9.67 -1.11
N GLU A 73 1.31 10.53 -0.11
CA GLU A 73 1.80 11.91 -0.13
C GLU A 73 3.34 11.97 -0.11
N MET A 74 3.98 11.13 0.71
CA MET A 74 5.45 11.06 0.75
C MET A 74 6.05 10.62 -0.59
N ALA A 75 5.43 9.65 -1.26
CA ALA A 75 5.86 9.19 -2.57
C ALA A 75 5.62 10.27 -3.64
N LYS A 76 4.44 10.91 -3.64
CA LYS A 76 4.10 11.99 -4.55
C LYS A 76 5.06 13.19 -4.43
N ALA A 77 5.48 13.52 -3.20
CA ALA A 77 6.45 14.60 -2.95
C ALA A 77 7.83 14.37 -3.61
N VAL A 78 8.17 13.11 -3.91
CA VAL A 78 9.40 12.73 -4.62
C VAL A 78 9.13 12.24 -6.05
N GLY A 79 7.92 12.43 -6.58
CA GLY A 79 7.56 12.05 -7.95
C GLY A 79 7.40 10.54 -8.18
N LEU A 80 7.15 9.76 -7.14
CA LEU A 80 6.96 8.31 -7.22
C LEU A 80 5.47 7.94 -7.18
N GLU A 81 5.11 6.88 -7.90
CA GLU A 81 3.77 6.30 -7.90
C GLU A 81 3.67 5.16 -6.88
N VAL A 82 2.56 5.10 -6.14
CA VAL A 82 2.26 4.02 -5.20
C VAL A 82 1.15 3.14 -5.77
N LEU A 83 1.44 1.86 -5.98
CA LEU A 83 0.47 0.85 -6.38
C LEU A 83 0.08 0.01 -5.17
N ARG A 84 -1.20 0.04 -4.79
CA ARG A 84 -1.74 -0.81 -3.71
C ARG A 84 -2.34 -2.08 -4.29
N LEU A 85 -1.89 -3.23 -3.80
CA LEU A 85 -2.47 -4.52 -4.17
C LEU A 85 -3.90 -4.65 -3.61
N PRO A 86 -4.82 -5.37 -4.26
CA PRO A 86 -6.13 -5.59 -3.69
C PRO A 86 -6.06 -6.37 -2.35
N PRO A 87 -7.04 -6.19 -1.45
CA PRO A 87 -7.06 -6.85 -0.15
C PRO A 87 -6.89 -8.37 -0.28
N TYR A 88 -6.19 -8.98 0.69
CA TYR A 88 -5.93 -10.43 0.75
C TYR A 88 -5.11 -11.04 -0.40
N HIS A 89 -4.49 -10.20 -1.23
CA HIS A 89 -3.58 -10.63 -2.30
C HIS A 89 -2.10 -10.33 -2.00
N CYS A 90 -1.69 -10.41 -0.73
CA CYS A 90 -0.28 -10.21 -0.32
C CYS A 90 0.69 -11.15 -1.05
N LYS A 91 0.24 -12.34 -1.48
CA LYS A 91 1.02 -13.28 -2.32
C LYS A 91 1.47 -12.70 -3.66
N LEU A 92 0.86 -11.59 -4.10
CA LEU A 92 1.27 -10.87 -5.31
C LEU A 92 2.36 -9.84 -5.01
N ASN A 93 2.68 -9.54 -3.76
CA ASN A 93 3.72 -8.58 -3.41
C ASN A 93 5.08 -9.12 -3.85
N PRO A 94 5.83 -8.40 -4.71
CA PRO A 94 7.14 -8.87 -5.19
C PRO A 94 8.11 -9.23 -4.05
N ILE A 95 8.00 -8.57 -2.89
CA ILE A 95 8.85 -8.90 -1.74
C ILE A 95 8.58 -10.30 -1.20
N GLU A 96 7.34 -10.79 -1.22
CA GLU A 96 6.99 -12.14 -0.77
C GLU A 96 7.60 -13.21 -1.68
N LEU A 97 7.70 -12.92 -2.98
CA LEU A 97 8.33 -13.82 -3.96
C LEU A 97 9.84 -13.90 -3.73
N VAL A 98 10.48 -12.75 -3.54
CA VAL A 98 11.91 -12.70 -3.19
C VAL A 98 12.16 -13.41 -1.87
N TRP A 99 11.29 -13.20 -0.88
CA TRP A 99 11.41 -13.81 0.44
C TRP A 99 11.18 -15.32 0.40
N ALA A 100 10.23 -15.82 -0.38
CA ALA A 100 10.03 -17.25 -0.60
C ALA A 100 11.30 -17.92 -1.18
N ASN A 101 11.97 -17.28 -2.13
CA ASN A 101 13.22 -17.78 -2.70
C ASN A 101 14.35 -17.82 -1.65
N VAL A 102 14.51 -16.75 -0.87
CA VAL A 102 15.51 -16.66 0.21
C VAL A 102 15.26 -17.74 1.27
N MET A 103 14.02 -17.85 1.74
CA MET A 103 13.65 -18.81 2.78
C MET A 103 13.74 -20.25 2.28
N GLY A 104 13.41 -20.53 1.00
CA GLY A 104 13.61 -21.82 0.38
C GLY A 104 15.10 -22.22 0.33
N TYR A 105 15.98 -21.29 -0.02
CA TYR A 105 17.44 -21.52 0.00
C TYR A 105 17.95 -21.84 1.40
N VAL A 106 17.52 -21.06 2.41
CA VAL A 106 17.90 -21.30 3.81
C VAL A 106 17.37 -22.65 4.28
N ALA A 107 16.11 -22.99 4.01
CA ALA A 107 15.50 -24.25 4.41
C ALA A 107 16.22 -25.48 3.80
N LEU A 108 16.63 -25.40 2.54
CA LEU A 108 17.33 -26.50 1.86
C LEU A 108 18.73 -26.75 2.44
N LYS A 109 19.42 -25.69 2.89
CA LYS A 109 20.83 -25.76 3.31
C LYS A 109 21.02 -25.75 4.82
N ASN A 110 19.98 -25.44 5.58
CA ASN A 110 20.01 -25.46 7.02
C ASN A 110 19.99 -26.91 7.53
N THR A 111 21.16 -27.44 7.86
CA THR A 111 21.33 -28.79 8.42
C THR A 111 21.58 -28.77 9.93
N THR A 112 21.92 -27.61 10.50
CA THR A 112 22.36 -27.48 11.90
C THR A 112 21.32 -26.85 12.82
N PHE A 113 20.33 -26.13 12.26
CA PHE A 113 19.29 -25.36 12.97
C PHE A 113 19.83 -24.31 13.95
N LYS A 114 21.11 -23.91 13.80
CA LYS A 114 21.75 -22.89 14.64
C LYS A 114 21.56 -21.50 14.04
N MET A 115 21.32 -20.50 14.89
CA MET A 115 21.12 -19.11 14.43
C MET A 115 22.32 -18.52 13.70
N ALA A 116 23.55 -18.89 14.09
CA ALA A 116 24.76 -18.43 13.40
C ALA A 116 24.80 -18.90 11.94
N ASP A 117 24.42 -20.16 11.70
CA ASP A 117 24.40 -20.75 10.37
C ASP A 117 23.24 -20.20 9.54
N ILE A 118 22.07 -19.99 10.15
CA ILE A 118 20.93 -19.32 9.49
C ILE A 118 21.30 -17.89 9.06
N LYS A 119 21.99 -17.12 9.92
CA LYS A 119 22.43 -15.77 9.58
C LYS A 119 23.39 -15.77 8.39
N LYS A 120 24.33 -16.72 8.35
CA LYS A 120 25.27 -16.88 7.22
C LYS A 120 24.52 -17.25 5.94
N LEU A 121 23.63 -18.24 6.01
CA LEU A 121 22.82 -18.67 4.86
C LEU A 121 21.91 -17.56 4.33
N LEU A 122 21.37 -16.71 5.22
CA LEU A 122 20.57 -15.55 4.85
C LEU A 122 21.41 -14.52 4.06
N GLN A 123 22.61 -14.21 4.54
CA GLN A 123 23.53 -13.30 3.83
C GLN A 123 23.94 -13.86 2.47
N GLU A 124 24.23 -15.16 2.39
CA GLU A 124 24.52 -15.83 1.11
C GLU A 124 23.31 -15.81 0.17
N ALA A 125 22.10 -16.08 0.66
CA ALA A 125 20.88 -16.05 -0.13
C ALA A 125 20.61 -14.65 -0.69
N LEU A 126 20.75 -13.62 0.16
CA LEU A 126 20.60 -12.22 -0.25
C LEU A 126 21.63 -11.82 -1.31
N GLY A 127 22.89 -12.27 -1.18
CA GLY A 127 23.94 -12.02 -2.18
C GLY A 127 23.71 -12.71 -3.53
N LYS A 128 22.84 -13.73 -3.57
CA LYS A 128 22.45 -14.46 -4.80
C LYS A 128 21.23 -13.84 -5.51
N ILE A 129 20.58 -12.86 -4.90
CA ILE A 129 19.52 -12.10 -5.55
C ILE A 129 20.18 -11.17 -6.57
N SER A 130 20.27 -11.62 -7.82
CA SER A 130 20.62 -10.78 -8.96
C SER A 130 19.38 -10.04 -9.49
N ALA A 131 19.58 -8.98 -10.27
CA ALA A 131 18.49 -8.28 -10.95
C ALA A 131 17.60 -9.25 -11.76
N GLU A 132 18.20 -10.27 -12.38
CA GLU A 132 17.51 -11.30 -13.18
C GLU A 132 16.62 -12.22 -12.31
N ASN A 133 17.10 -12.64 -11.14
CA ASN A 133 16.34 -13.47 -10.19
C ASN A 133 15.28 -12.66 -9.40
N SER A 134 15.43 -11.33 -9.32
CA SER A 134 14.43 -10.44 -8.73
C SER A 134 13.24 -10.20 -9.68
N THR A 135 13.45 -10.36 -10.99
CA THR A 135 12.44 -10.20 -12.04
C THR A 135 11.79 -11.50 -12.47
N SER A 136 12.15 -12.66 -11.90
CA SER A 136 11.42 -13.91 -12.12
C SER A 136 10.10 -13.87 -11.34
N THR A 137 9.29 -12.85 -11.57
CA THR A 137 7.85 -12.94 -11.41
C THR A 137 7.44 -14.11 -12.31
N PRO A 138 6.93 -15.24 -11.77
CA PRO A 138 6.41 -16.32 -12.59
C PRO A 138 5.54 -15.75 -13.71
N SER A 139 5.66 -16.25 -14.93
CA SER A 139 4.94 -15.73 -16.11
C SER A 139 3.44 -15.53 -15.84
N TYR A 140 2.83 -16.47 -15.09
CA TYR A 140 1.46 -16.37 -14.60
C TYR A 140 1.18 -15.12 -13.73
N LEU A 141 2.11 -14.72 -12.87
CA LEU A 141 1.97 -13.51 -12.06
C LEU A 141 2.14 -12.25 -12.91
N LYS A 142 3.03 -12.24 -13.91
CA LYS A 142 3.16 -11.12 -14.86
C LYS A 142 1.88 -10.91 -15.66
N GLU A 143 1.26 -12.00 -16.11
CA GLU A 143 -0.04 -12.01 -16.78
C GLU A 143 -1.17 -11.55 -15.84
N LYS A 144 -1.17 -11.99 -14.58
CA LYS A 144 -2.16 -11.56 -13.57
C LYS A 144 -2.00 -10.09 -13.17
N PHE A 145 -0.76 -9.59 -13.10
CA PHE A 145 -0.46 -8.18 -12.92
C PHE A 145 -0.88 -7.35 -14.12
N GLN A 146 -0.56 -7.78 -15.35
CA GLN A 146 -1.01 -7.10 -16.57
C GLN A 146 -2.53 -7.08 -16.69
N TYR A 147 -3.19 -8.21 -16.44
CA TYR A 147 -4.65 -8.32 -16.36
C TYR A 147 -5.23 -7.37 -15.31
N TYR A 148 -4.61 -7.27 -14.13
CA TYR A 148 -5.07 -6.37 -13.08
C TYR A 148 -4.89 -4.90 -13.46
N ILE A 149 -3.74 -4.53 -14.03
CA ILE A 149 -3.46 -3.17 -14.51
C ILE A 149 -4.44 -2.80 -15.63
N SER A 150 -4.71 -3.71 -16.57
CA SER A 150 -5.66 -3.46 -17.68
C SER A 150 -7.11 -3.41 -17.22
N SER A 151 -7.49 -4.20 -16.21
CA SER A 151 -8.86 -4.21 -15.67
C SER A 151 -9.14 -3.06 -14.70
N THR A 152 -8.11 -2.50 -14.05
CA THR A 152 -8.24 -1.29 -13.21
C THR A 152 -8.22 0.01 -14.03
N HIS A 153 -7.47 0.06 -15.14
CA HIS A 153 -7.53 1.20 -16.08
C HIS A 153 -8.88 1.31 -16.81
N PHE A 154 -9.70 0.27 -16.83
CA PHE A 154 -11.05 0.32 -17.38
C PHE A 154 -12.03 1.12 -16.48
N PHE A 155 -11.68 1.39 -15.22
CA PHE A 155 -12.54 2.10 -14.27
C PHE A 155 -12.21 3.59 -14.08
N ILE A 156 -11.17 4.12 -14.73
CA ILE A 156 -10.82 5.57 -14.69
C ILE A 156 -11.16 6.26 -16.03
N GLY A 157 -12.10 5.69 -16.80
CA GLY A 157 -12.38 6.11 -18.18
C GLY A 157 -13.85 6.21 -18.59
N GLN A 158 -14.82 6.08 -17.67
CA GLN A 158 -16.24 6.35 -17.95
C GLN A 158 -16.95 6.77 -16.65
N GLY A 159 -17.47 8.00 -16.60
CA GLY A 159 -18.39 8.49 -15.56
C GLY A 159 -17.97 9.78 -14.89
#